data_AF-A0AAN6JVB4-F1
#
_entry.id   AF-A0AAN6JVB4-F1
#
_cell.length_a   1.000
_cell.length_b   1.000
_cell.length_c   1.000
_cell.angle_alpha   90.00
_cell.angle_beta   90.00
_cell.angle_gamma   90.00
#
_symmetry.space_group_name_H-M   'P 1'
#
loop_
_entity.id
_entity.type
_entity.pdbx_description
1 polymer ?
#
loop_
_entity_poly.entity_id
_entity_poly.type
_entity_poly.pdbx_seq_one_letter_code
_entity_poly.pdbx_strand_id
1 'polypeptide(L)'
;PQAATLPRPTAPAYQQPAAPSIPPNPTTYGTRPTSTQGSYRDPPPIEVYTLPDQANLSIPYEVREQYQHDEYGRVLFFTAPPVAVEASAGVRSHSIRYLAEKARRQASQAQKRKACDDNLHSQARQAKTARLEMQIRDAEELQGVKRKALFALEQQLRESAVVELDDEHLGRWSEAQGLAVETEKLMEERGVRREEARRVRLSGTGVFGDDRDNRVV
;
A
#
# COMPACT_ATOMS: atom_id res chain seq x y z
N PRO A 1 -53.44 38.96 -53.27
CA PRO A 1 -53.58 40.01 -52.25
C PRO A 1 -52.20 40.44 -51.69
N GLN A 2 -51.58 41.41 -52.34
CA GLN A 2 -50.32 42.04 -51.90
C GLN A 2 -50.63 43.15 -50.88
N ALA A 3 -49.97 43.12 -49.72
CA ALA A 3 -50.09 44.15 -48.69
C ALA A 3 -49.04 45.25 -48.93
N ALA A 4 -49.51 46.49 -49.05
CA ALA A 4 -48.69 47.69 -49.22
C ALA A 4 -48.16 48.20 -47.87
N THR A 5 -46.86 48.46 -47.80
CA THR A 5 -46.19 49.11 -46.66
C THR A 5 -46.04 50.61 -46.89
N LEU A 6 -46.46 51.44 -45.93
CA LEU A 6 -46.40 52.91 -45.96
C LEU A 6 -44.97 53.46 -45.73
N PRO A 7 -44.62 54.65 -46.24
CA PRO A 7 -43.28 55.22 -46.15
C PRO A 7 -43.00 55.94 -44.81
N ARG A 8 -41.76 55.85 -44.32
CA ARG A 8 -41.26 56.51 -43.11
C ARG A 8 -40.53 57.82 -43.48
N PRO A 9 -40.75 58.95 -42.78
CA PRO A 9 -40.10 60.22 -43.09
C PRO A 9 -38.65 60.28 -42.56
N THR A 10 -37.75 60.83 -43.38
CA THR A 10 -36.35 61.14 -43.05
C THR A 10 -36.23 62.52 -42.41
N ALA A 11 -35.54 62.62 -41.28
CA ALA A 11 -35.20 63.90 -40.64
C ALA A 11 -33.84 64.43 -41.15
N PRO A 12 -33.60 65.76 -41.20
CA PRO A 12 -32.38 66.34 -41.74
C PRO A 12 -31.19 66.26 -40.77
N ALA A 13 -30.01 65.97 -41.31
CA ALA A 13 -28.74 65.98 -40.59
C ALA A 13 -28.13 67.39 -40.58
N TYR A 14 -27.83 67.90 -39.39
CA TYR A 14 -27.09 69.15 -39.22
C TYR A 14 -25.58 68.86 -39.37
N GLN A 15 -24.92 69.58 -40.28
CA GLN A 15 -23.47 69.60 -40.43
C GLN A 15 -22.86 70.54 -39.37
N GLN A 16 -21.93 70.03 -38.56
CA GLN A 16 -21.06 70.86 -37.73
C GLN A 16 -19.70 71.07 -38.43
N PRO A 17 -19.10 72.28 -38.34
CA PRO A 17 -17.80 72.58 -38.95
C PRO A 17 -16.65 71.92 -38.19
N ALA A 18 -15.70 71.37 -38.94
CA ALA A 18 -14.51 70.69 -38.44
C ALA A 18 -13.46 71.66 -37.89
N ALA A 19 -12.96 71.37 -36.68
CA ALA A 19 -11.79 72.03 -36.09
C ALA A 19 -10.48 71.48 -36.68
N PRO A 20 -9.39 72.28 -36.73
CA PRO A 20 -8.10 71.84 -37.27
C PRO A 20 -7.47 70.72 -36.42
N SER A 21 -7.09 69.64 -37.11
CA SER A 21 -6.51 68.43 -36.52
C SER A 21 -5.03 68.65 -36.15
N ILE A 22 -4.71 68.38 -34.88
CA ILE A 22 -3.34 68.22 -34.38
C ILE A 22 -2.78 66.92 -35.00
N PRO A 23 -1.53 66.89 -35.51
CA PRO A 23 -0.94 65.67 -36.04
C PRO A 23 -0.84 64.58 -34.95
N PRO A 24 -1.17 63.32 -35.26
CA PRO A 24 -1.12 62.23 -34.28
C PRO A 24 0.32 61.98 -33.85
N ASN A 25 0.52 61.96 -32.53
CA ASN A 25 1.73 61.49 -31.87
C ASN A 25 2.02 60.04 -32.34
N PRO A 26 3.24 59.68 -32.81
CA PRO A 26 3.59 58.31 -33.14
C PRO A 26 3.76 57.46 -31.87
N THR A 27 2.68 57.30 -31.10
CA THR A 27 2.61 56.31 -30.02
C THR A 27 2.02 55.03 -30.60
N THR A 28 2.83 54.29 -31.32
CA THR A 28 2.53 52.89 -31.65
C THR A 28 3.74 52.07 -31.25
N TYR A 29 4.00 52.01 -29.94
CA TYR A 29 4.84 50.95 -29.40
C TYR A 29 4.16 49.62 -29.76
N GLY A 30 4.85 48.81 -30.55
CA GLY A 30 4.34 47.53 -31.03
C GLY A 30 3.87 46.66 -29.87
N THR A 31 2.77 45.95 -30.10
CA THR A 31 2.25 44.93 -29.19
C THR A 31 3.39 43.97 -28.82
N ARG A 32 3.67 43.85 -27.51
CA ARG A 32 4.66 42.90 -26.99
C ARG A 32 4.45 41.53 -27.66
N PRO A 33 5.44 40.94 -28.34
CA PRO A 33 5.34 39.54 -28.72
C PRO A 33 5.20 38.76 -27.42
N THR A 34 4.03 38.16 -27.20
CA THR A 34 3.83 37.33 -26.03
C THR A 34 4.83 36.19 -26.18
N SER A 35 5.80 36.11 -25.28
CA SER A 35 6.80 35.04 -25.23
C SER A 35 6.18 33.65 -24.99
N THR A 36 4.85 33.54 -25.05
CA THR A 36 4.08 32.30 -25.01
C THR A 36 3.88 31.66 -26.38
N GLN A 37 4.43 32.21 -27.48
CA GLN A 37 4.37 31.61 -28.82
C GLN A 37 5.75 31.46 -29.50
N GLY A 38 6.84 31.62 -28.75
CA GLY A 38 8.17 31.21 -29.19
C GLY A 38 8.32 29.69 -29.00
N SER A 39 8.65 28.97 -30.08
CA SER A 39 9.04 27.57 -30.02
C SER A 39 10.05 27.33 -28.89
N TYR A 40 9.89 26.27 -28.08
CA TYR A 40 10.75 25.93 -26.92
C TYR A 40 12.26 25.85 -27.24
N ARG A 41 12.62 25.88 -28.52
CA ARG A 41 13.97 25.71 -29.04
C ARG A 41 14.73 27.01 -29.27
N ASP A 42 14.05 28.15 -29.37
CA ASP A 42 14.72 29.41 -29.71
C ASP A 42 15.07 30.19 -28.43
N PRO A 43 16.30 30.73 -28.34
CA PRO A 43 16.68 31.57 -27.22
C PRO A 43 15.74 32.78 -27.17
N PRO A 44 15.34 33.22 -25.95
CA PRO A 44 14.46 34.38 -25.82
C PRO A 44 15.08 35.61 -26.51
N PRO A 45 14.28 36.42 -27.22
CA PRO A 45 14.77 37.62 -27.86
C PRO A 45 15.35 38.57 -26.81
N ILE A 46 16.49 39.17 -27.14
CA ILE A 46 17.17 40.13 -26.26
C ILE A 46 16.24 41.34 -26.08
N GLU A 47 15.94 41.69 -24.82
CA GLU A 47 15.02 42.79 -24.48
C GLU A 47 15.77 44.13 -24.24
N VAL A 48 17.09 44.08 -24.09
CA VAL A 48 17.94 45.23 -23.76
C VAL A 48 19.07 45.37 -24.78
N TYR A 49 19.14 46.52 -25.44
CA TYR A 49 20.11 46.83 -26.48
C TYR A 49 21.06 47.94 -26.01
N THR A 50 22.31 47.87 -26.46
CA THR A 50 23.30 48.93 -26.30
C THR A 50 23.74 49.43 -27.67
N LEU A 51 24.14 50.69 -27.74
CA LEU A 51 24.73 51.24 -28.97
C LEU A 51 26.18 50.78 -29.14
N PRO A 52 26.69 50.71 -30.38
CA PRO A 52 28.12 50.54 -30.62
C PRO A 52 28.94 51.63 -29.93
N ASP A 53 30.14 51.29 -29.44
CA ASP A 53 30.95 52.18 -28.60
C ASP A 53 31.23 53.55 -29.25
N GLN A 54 31.46 53.59 -30.57
CA GLN A 54 31.64 54.84 -31.32
C GLN A 54 30.42 55.76 -31.24
N ALA A 55 29.21 55.19 -31.31
CA ALA A 55 27.97 55.95 -31.20
C ALA A 55 27.70 56.35 -29.75
N ASN A 56 28.00 55.48 -28.78
CA ASN A 56 27.84 55.81 -27.37
C ASN A 56 28.78 56.95 -26.91
N LEU A 57 30.02 56.99 -27.41
CA LEU A 57 30.98 58.06 -27.12
C LEU A 57 30.63 59.40 -27.79
N SER A 58 29.80 59.39 -28.84
CA SER A 58 29.28 60.62 -29.45
C SER A 58 28.24 61.32 -28.56
N ILE A 59 27.67 60.60 -27.58
CA ILE A 59 26.72 61.14 -26.61
C ILE A 59 27.51 61.80 -25.47
N PRO A 60 27.26 63.09 -25.17
CA PRO A 60 27.90 63.78 -24.05
C PRO A 60 27.71 63.03 -22.73
N TYR A 61 28.72 63.09 -21.86
CA TYR A 61 28.73 62.36 -20.59
C TYR A 61 27.53 62.74 -19.71
N GLU A 62 27.20 64.03 -19.66
CA GLU A 62 26.10 64.58 -18.86
C GLU A 62 24.74 64.01 -19.28
N VAL A 63 24.60 63.65 -20.55
CA VAL A 63 23.39 63.02 -21.09
C VAL A 63 23.37 61.54 -20.75
N ARG A 64 24.52 60.85 -20.80
CA ARG A 64 24.60 59.42 -20.45
C ARG A 64 24.22 59.14 -18.99
N GLU A 65 24.59 60.03 -18.07
CA GLU A 65 24.25 59.92 -16.63
C GLU A 65 22.75 60.03 -16.35
N GLN A 66 21.95 60.61 -17.26
CA GLN A 66 20.51 60.76 -17.08
C GLN A 66 19.72 59.47 -17.38
N TYR A 67 20.38 58.49 -18.01
CA TYR A 67 19.76 57.23 -18.41
C TYR A 67 20.40 56.04 -17.67
N GLN A 68 19.72 54.89 -17.71
CA GLN A 68 20.29 53.65 -17.17
C GLN A 68 21.48 53.23 -18.03
N HIS A 69 22.62 52.93 -17.41
CA HIS A 69 23.84 52.52 -18.08
C HIS A 69 24.39 51.21 -17.49
N ASP A 70 25.25 50.52 -18.25
CA ASP A 70 25.99 49.33 -17.77
C ASP A 70 27.27 49.72 -17.00
N GLU A 71 28.04 48.71 -16.59
CA GLU A 71 29.35 48.87 -15.89
C GLU A 71 30.40 49.58 -16.75
N TYR A 72 30.19 49.67 -18.07
CA TYR A 72 31.08 50.30 -19.04
C TYR A 72 30.58 51.69 -19.49
N GLY A 73 29.51 52.22 -18.89
CA GLY A 73 28.97 53.55 -19.19
C GLY A 73 28.25 53.64 -20.55
N ARG A 74 27.67 52.54 -21.03
CA ARG A 74 26.83 52.49 -22.24
C ARG A 74 25.35 52.57 -21.88
N VAL A 75 24.62 53.41 -22.60
CA VAL A 75 23.18 53.63 -22.36
C VAL A 75 22.37 52.40 -22.77
N LEU A 76 21.45 51.98 -21.89
CA LEU A 76 20.56 50.85 -22.09
C LEU A 76 19.25 51.28 -22.76
N PHE A 77 18.91 50.63 -23.87
CA PHE A 77 17.66 50.82 -24.60
C PHE A 77 16.76 49.60 -24.40
N PHE A 78 15.55 49.83 -23.89
CA PHE A 78 14.57 48.78 -23.67
C PHE A 78 13.54 48.77 -24.80
N THR A 79 13.23 47.59 -25.33
CA THR A 79 12.19 47.44 -26.37
C THR A 79 10.78 47.59 -25.82
N ALA A 80 10.61 47.44 -24.51
CA ALA A 80 9.39 47.70 -23.78
C ALA A 80 9.74 48.49 -22.52
N PRO A 81 8.89 49.43 -22.07
CA PRO A 81 9.13 50.14 -20.83
C PRO A 81 9.28 49.13 -19.68
N PRO A 82 10.26 49.32 -18.76
CA PRO A 82 10.46 48.40 -17.65
C PRO A 82 9.19 48.36 -16.81
N VAL A 83 8.68 47.14 -16.56
CA VAL A 83 7.51 46.96 -15.72
C VAL A 83 7.89 47.45 -14.33
N ALA A 84 7.30 48.56 -13.89
CA ALA A 84 7.34 48.96 -12.49
C ALA A 84 6.63 47.84 -11.72
N VAL A 85 7.42 46.93 -11.14
CA VAL A 85 6.91 45.96 -10.18
C VAL A 85 6.68 46.77 -8.90
N GLU A 86 5.54 47.44 -8.83
CA GLU A 86 4.95 47.85 -7.57
C GLU A 86 5.05 46.62 -6.66
N ALA A 87 5.91 46.68 -5.65
CA ALA A 87 6.11 45.62 -4.67
C ALA A 87 4.88 45.54 -3.75
N SER A 88 3.71 45.36 -4.33
CA SER A 88 2.57 44.85 -3.62
C SER A 88 2.82 43.35 -3.43
N ALA A 89 3.51 43.03 -2.33
CA ALA A 89 3.43 41.73 -1.68
C ALA A 89 2.01 41.47 -1.14
N GLY A 90 0.99 41.74 -1.97
CA GLY A 90 -0.37 41.35 -1.76
C GLY A 90 -0.45 39.86 -2.05
N VAL A 91 -0.07 39.05 -1.07
CA VAL A 91 -0.60 37.70 -0.95
C VAL A 91 -2.09 37.83 -1.21
N ARG A 92 -2.59 37.20 -2.28
CA ARG A 92 -4.03 37.06 -2.53
C ARG A 92 -4.61 36.27 -1.35
N SER A 93 -4.89 36.96 -0.25
CA SER A 93 -5.47 36.40 0.96
C SER A 93 -6.80 35.77 0.55
N HIS A 94 -6.88 34.44 0.63
CA HIS A 94 -8.11 33.74 0.33
C HIS A 94 -9.26 34.34 1.15
N SER A 95 -10.42 34.51 0.52
CA SER A 95 -11.59 35.04 1.23
C SER A 95 -11.92 34.18 2.45
N ILE A 96 -12.42 34.80 3.53
CA ILE A 96 -12.83 34.11 4.76
C ILE A 96 -13.82 32.97 4.43
N ARG A 97 -14.71 33.22 3.47
CA ARG A 97 -15.65 32.22 2.92
C ARG A 97 -14.93 31.01 2.33
N TYR A 98 -13.84 31.22 1.58
CA TYR A 98 -13.04 30.12 1.03
C TYR A 98 -12.35 29.31 2.12
N LEU A 99 -11.81 29.95 3.16
CA LEU A 99 -11.18 29.24 4.28
C LEU A 99 -12.19 28.37 5.05
N ALA A 100 -13.39 28.89 5.30
CA ALA A 100 -14.46 28.13 5.93
C ALA A 100 -14.89 26.92 5.06
N GLU A 101 -15.06 27.13 3.76
CA GLU A 101 -15.41 26.07 2.82
C GLU A 101 -14.30 25.00 2.71
N LYS A 102 -13.03 25.43 2.69
CA LYS A 102 -11.87 24.55 2.69
C LYS A 102 -11.83 23.69 3.95
N ALA A 103 -12.08 24.27 5.12
CA ALA A 103 -12.16 23.54 6.38
C ALA A 103 -13.30 22.51 6.39
N ARG A 104 -14.48 22.87 5.89
CA ARG A 104 -15.62 21.93 5.72
C ARG A 104 -15.28 20.78 4.78
N ARG A 105 -14.65 21.07 3.65
CA ARG A 105 -14.19 20.06 2.69
C ARG A 105 -13.15 19.13 3.33
N GLN A 106 -12.20 19.66 4.09
CA GLN A 106 -11.20 18.84 4.79
C GLN A 106 -11.84 17.94 5.86
N ALA A 107 -12.78 18.46 6.66
CA ALA A 107 -13.48 17.68 7.67
C ALA A 107 -14.28 16.52 7.04
N SER A 108 -15.02 16.78 5.96
CA SER A 108 -15.77 15.73 5.26
C SER A 108 -14.85 14.68 4.62
N GLN A 109 -13.69 15.08 4.07
CA GLN A 109 -12.72 14.12 3.54
C GLN A 109 -12.08 13.28 4.65
N ALA A 110 -11.74 13.88 5.79
CA ALA A 110 -11.19 13.15 6.95
C ALA A 110 -12.20 12.13 7.49
N GLN A 111 -13.47 12.52 7.61
CA GLN A 111 -14.54 11.62 8.04
C GLN A 111 -14.74 10.46 7.05
N LYS A 112 -14.71 10.74 5.74
CA LYS A 112 -14.79 9.70 4.71
C LYS A 112 -13.62 8.72 4.76
N ARG A 113 -12.40 9.21 4.96
CA ARG A 113 -11.21 8.35 5.11
C ARG A 113 -11.35 7.44 6.32
N LYS A 114 -11.67 8.03 7.49
CA LYS A 114 -11.88 7.26 8.71
C LYS A 114 -12.96 6.18 8.55
N ALA A 115 -14.11 6.53 7.95
CA ALA A 115 -15.19 5.57 7.71
C ALA A 115 -14.78 4.43 6.77
N CYS A 116 -13.96 4.73 5.75
CA CYS A 116 -13.42 3.73 4.84
C CYS A 116 -12.48 2.77 5.59
N ASP A 117 -11.56 3.31 6.38
CA ASP A 117 -10.59 2.54 7.16
C ASP A 117 -11.29 1.65 8.20
N ASP A 118 -12.28 2.20 8.91
CA ASP A 118 -13.10 1.46 9.87
C ASP A 118 -13.89 0.32 9.20
N ASN A 119 -14.42 0.55 7.99
CA ASN A 119 -15.14 -0.45 7.21
C ASN A 119 -14.20 -1.56 6.70
N LEU A 120 -13.02 -1.21 6.21
CA LEU A 120 -12.02 -2.18 5.79
C LEU A 120 -11.55 -3.05 6.97
N HIS A 121 -11.33 -2.45 8.14
CA HIS A 121 -10.96 -3.18 9.34
C HIS A 121 -12.09 -4.08 9.85
N SER A 122 -13.35 -3.64 9.80
CA SER A 122 -14.49 -4.47 10.22
C SER A 122 -14.69 -5.66 9.26
N GLN A 123 -14.62 -5.44 7.95
CA GLN A 123 -14.67 -6.52 6.96
C GLN A 123 -13.52 -7.51 7.13
N ALA A 124 -12.29 -7.03 7.37
CA ALA A 124 -11.15 -7.91 7.60
C ALA A 124 -11.32 -8.77 8.87
N ARG A 125 -11.93 -8.23 9.94
CA ARG A 125 -12.26 -8.99 11.15
C ARG A 125 -13.32 -10.04 10.87
N GLN A 126 -14.41 -9.67 10.20
CA GLN A 126 -15.50 -10.59 9.83
C GLN A 126 -15.02 -11.71 8.90
N ALA A 127 -14.15 -11.40 7.94
CA ALA A 127 -13.56 -12.40 7.05
C ALA A 127 -12.68 -13.41 7.81
N LYS A 128 -11.93 -12.94 8.83
CA LYS A 128 -11.14 -13.84 9.69
C LYS A 128 -12.01 -14.73 10.56
N THR A 129 -13.06 -14.19 11.18
CA THR A 129 -13.99 -14.99 11.99
C THR A 129 -14.71 -16.03 11.14
N ALA A 130 -15.21 -15.64 9.96
CA ALA A 130 -15.86 -16.55 9.03
C ALA A 130 -14.93 -17.70 8.58
N ARG A 131 -13.65 -17.42 8.33
CA ARG A 131 -12.65 -18.46 8.00
C ARG A 131 -12.43 -19.44 9.13
N LEU A 132 -12.34 -18.95 10.37
CA LEU A 132 -12.16 -19.82 11.54
C LEU A 132 -13.41 -20.68 11.78
N GLU A 133 -14.61 -20.10 11.67
CA GLU A 133 -15.87 -20.83 11.80
C GLU A 133 -16.04 -21.92 10.73
N MET A 134 -15.58 -21.67 9.51
CA MET A 134 -15.56 -22.67 8.44
C MET A 134 -14.58 -23.80 8.78
N GLN A 135 -13.36 -23.48 9.22
CA GLN A 135 -12.38 -24.48 9.64
C GLN A 135 -12.86 -25.35 10.81
N ILE A 136 -13.58 -24.75 11.78
CA ILE A 136 -14.17 -25.51 12.90
C ILE A 136 -15.24 -26.47 12.38
N ARG A 137 -16.15 -26.01 11.51
CA ARG A 137 -17.16 -26.87 10.88
C ARG A 137 -16.53 -28.02 10.10
N ASP A 138 -15.54 -27.73 9.26
CA ASP A 138 -14.82 -28.75 8.49
C ASP A 138 -14.15 -29.78 9.41
N ALA A 139 -13.56 -29.32 10.53
CA ALA A 139 -12.95 -30.21 11.51
C ALA A 139 -13.99 -31.10 12.21
N GLU A 140 -15.16 -30.56 12.55
CA GLU A 140 -16.27 -31.33 13.13
C GLU A 140 -16.81 -32.38 12.15
N GLU A 141 -17.00 -32.02 10.89
CA GLU A 141 -17.41 -32.94 9.83
C GLU A 141 -16.39 -34.06 9.64
N LEU A 142 -15.10 -33.72 9.61
CA LEU A 142 -14.01 -34.69 9.50
C LEU A 142 -14.00 -35.65 10.70
N GLN A 143 -14.22 -35.16 11.92
CA GLN A 143 -14.35 -36.00 13.12
C GLN A 143 -15.56 -36.93 13.02
N GLY A 144 -16.69 -36.45 12.50
CA GLY A 144 -17.88 -37.25 12.24
C GLY A 144 -17.62 -38.39 11.26
N VAL A 145 -16.92 -38.10 10.15
CA VAL A 145 -16.52 -39.11 9.15
C VAL A 145 -15.55 -40.12 9.76
N LYS A 146 -14.55 -39.67 10.54
CA LYS A 146 -13.62 -40.56 11.25
C LYS A 146 -14.34 -41.53 12.18
N ARG A 147 -15.31 -41.05 12.97
CA ARG A 147 -16.11 -41.91 13.86
C ARG A 147 -16.89 -42.96 13.07
N LYS A 148 -17.53 -42.56 11.96
CA LYS A 148 -18.24 -43.50 11.07
C LYS A 148 -17.32 -44.54 10.45
N ALA A 149 -16.12 -44.13 10.02
CA ALA A 149 -15.13 -45.03 9.46
C ALA A 149 -14.61 -46.04 10.50
N LEU A 150 -14.33 -45.59 11.73
CA LEU A 150 -13.95 -46.47 12.83
C LEU A 150 -15.06 -47.47 13.16
N PHE A 151 -16.31 -47.02 13.19
CA PHE A 151 -17.46 -47.89 13.42
C PHE A 151 -17.62 -48.95 12.32
N ALA A 152 -17.48 -48.55 11.06
CA ALA A 152 -17.53 -49.48 9.93
C ALA A 152 -16.38 -50.52 9.99
N LEU A 153 -15.17 -50.08 10.37
CA LEU A 153 -14.04 -50.97 10.57
C LEU A 153 -14.29 -51.96 11.73
N GLU A 154 -14.82 -51.48 12.85
CA GLU A 154 -15.20 -52.34 13.99
C GLU A 154 -16.23 -53.39 13.56
N GLN A 155 -17.22 -52.99 12.76
CA GLN A 155 -18.23 -53.91 12.24
C GLN A 155 -17.60 -54.98 11.33
N GLN A 156 -16.71 -54.59 10.41
CA GLN A 156 -15.98 -55.53 9.54
C GLN A 156 -15.09 -56.48 10.33
N LEU A 157 -14.40 -55.98 11.36
CA LEU A 157 -13.61 -56.80 12.27
C LEU A 157 -14.48 -57.77 13.05
N ARG A 158 -15.67 -57.35 13.51
CA ARG A 158 -16.62 -58.24 14.19
C ARG A 158 -17.15 -59.32 13.27
N GLU A 159 -17.53 -58.97 12.04
CA GLU A 159 -18.05 -59.93 11.06
C GLU A 159 -16.98 -60.96 10.67
N SER A 160 -15.74 -60.53 10.44
CA SER A 160 -14.62 -61.45 10.16
C SER A 160 -14.22 -62.28 11.38
N ALA A 161 -14.13 -61.68 12.56
CA ALA A 161 -13.83 -62.37 13.81
C ALA A 161 -14.86 -63.47 14.11
N VAL A 162 -16.16 -63.23 13.91
CA VAL A 162 -17.20 -64.24 14.10
C VAL A 162 -17.08 -65.41 13.12
N VAL A 163 -16.52 -65.19 11.94
CA VAL A 163 -16.30 -66.26 10.94
C VAL A 163 -15.03 -67.06 11.22
N GLU A 164 -13.98 -66.45 11.79
CA GLU A 164 -12.70 -67.12 12.05
C GLU A 164 -12.54 -67.67 13.48
N LEU A 165 -13.23 -67.09 14.47
CA LEU A 165 -13.18 -67.52 15.87
C LEU A 165 -14.32 -68.49 16.20
N ASP A 166 -14.19 -69.73 15.72
CA ASP A 166 -14.99 -70.85 16.20
C ASP A 166 -14.74 -71.14 17.70
N ASP A 167 -15.73 -71.75 18.37
CA ASP A 167 -15.64 -72.16 19.78
C ASP A 167 -14.38 -73.03 20.07
N GLU A 168 -13.91 -73.78 19.08
CA GLU A 168 -12.65 -74.54 19.17
C GLU A 168 -11.41 -73.64 19.27
N HIS A 169 -11.37 -72.53 18.53
CA HIS A 169 -10.26 -71.58 18.59
C HIS A 169 -10.24 -70.85 19.94
N LEU A 170 -11.42 -70.48 20.47
CA LEU A 170 -11.53 -69.91 21.82
C LEU A 170 -11.08 -70.92 22.89
N GLY A 171 -11.46 -72.19 22.75
CA GLY A 171 -11.04 -73.27 23.64
C GLY A 171 -9.52 -73.44 23.68
N ARG A 172 -8.88 -73.56 22.50
CA ARG A 172 -7.42 -73.70 22.38
C ARG A 172 -6.67 -72.49 22.96
N TRP A 173 -7.21 -71.28 22.78
CA TRP A 173 -6.59 -70.07 23.33
C TRP A 173 -6.72 -70.00 24.86
N SER A 174 -7.87 -70.39 25.41
CA SER A 174 -8.09 -70.49 26.86
C SER A 174 -7.15 -71.50 27.51
N GLU A 175 -6.98 -72.67 26.88
CA GLU A 175 -6.02 -73.69 27.33
C GLU A 175 -4.58 -73.18 27.26
N ALA A 176 -4.18 -72.53 26.16
CA ALA A 176 -2.85 -71.96 26.02
C ALA A 176 -2.57 -70.86 27.04
N GLN A 177 -3.56 -70.01 27.34
CA GLN A 177 -3.47 -68.97 28.37
C GLN A 177 -3.36 -69.58 29.76
N GLY A 178 -4.16 -70.61 30.07
CA GLY A 178 -4.06 -71.35 31.33
C GLY A 178 -2.69 -71.99 31.51
N LEU A 179 -2.16 -72.63 30.47
CA LEU A 179 -0.81 -73.19 30.49
C LEU A 179 0.26 -72.11 30.67
N ALA A 180 0.14 -70.95 30.00
CA ALA A 180 1.08 -69.85 30.16
C ALA A 180 1.13 -69.34 31.60
N VAL A 181 -0.04 -69.14 32.23
CA VAL A 181 -0.14 -68.72 33.64
C VAL A 181 0.47 -69.76 34.57
N GLU A 182 0.22 -71.05 34.34
CA GLU A 182 0.83 -72.12 35.13
C GLU A 182 2.35 -72.20 34.92
N THR A 183 2.84 -71.97 33.70
CA THR A 183 4.29 -71.91 33.45
C THR A 183 4.93 -70.70 34.13
N GLU A 184 4.24 -69.57 34.19
CA GLU A 184 4.69 -68.36 34.86
C GLU A 184 4.80 -68.58 36.37
N LYS A 185 3.75 -69.10 37.01
CA LYS A 185 3.78 -69.48 38.44
C LYS A 185 4.92 -70.44 38.75
N LEU A 186 5.12 -71.44 37.91
CA LEU A 186 6.19 -72.43 38.11
C LEU A 186 7.58 -71.80 37.93
N MET A 187 7.72 -70.82 37.04
CA MET A 187 8.94 -70.03 36.87
C MET A 187 9.20 -69.11 38.07
N GLU A 188 8.16 -68.49 38.63
CA GLU A 188 8.22 -67.69 39.85
C GLU A 188 8.62 -68.54 41.05
N GLU A 189 7.99 -69.69 41.28
CA GLU A 189 8.36 -70.63 42.35
C GLU A 189 9.80 -71.13 42.21
N ARG A 190 10.23 -71.45 40.98
CA ARG A 190 11.64 -71.77 40.69
C ARG A 190 12.56 -70.57 40.89
N GLY A 191 12.08 -69.35 40.66
CA GLY A 191 12.77 -68.09 40.96
C GLY A 191 13.03 -67.96 42.45
N VAL A 192 11.97 -68.01 43.26
CA VAL A 192 12.02 -67.93 44.73
C VAL A 192 12.94 -69.01 45.30
N ARG A 193 12.80 -70.27 44.88
CA ARG A 193 13.67 -71.37 45.34
C ARG A 193 15.14 -71.14 44.97
N ARG A 194 15.44 -70.53 43.81
CA ARG A 194 16.81 -70.15 43.43
C ARG A 194 17.35 -69.02 44.30
N GLU A 195 16.52 -68.04 44.64
CA GLU A 195 16.89 -66.93 45.54
C GLU A 195 17.15 -67.43 46.96
N GLU A 196 16.30 -68.32 47.48
CA GLU A 196 16.50 -68.97 48.77
C GLU A 196 17.78 -69.81 48.79
N ALA A 197 18.05 -70.60 47.75
CA ALA A 197 19.29 -71.38 47.64
C ALA A 197 20.54 -70.48 47.56
N ARG A 198 20.46 -69.31 46.89
CA ARG A 198 21.52 -68.29 46.89
C ARG A 198 21.70 -67.67 48.27
N ARG A 199 20.60 -67.40 48.98
CA ARG A 199 20.62 -66.85 50.34
C ARG A 199 21.24 -67.81 51.35
N VAL A 200 21.01 -69.12 51.21
CA VAL A 200 21.63 -70.17 52.05
C VAL A 200 23.11 -70.40 51.68
N ARG A 201 23.49 -70.28 50.40
CA ARG A 201 24.91 -70.35 49.99
C ARG A 201 25.76 -69.16 50.47
N LEU A 202 25.15 -68.01 50.74
CA LEU A 202 25.87 -66.85 51.30
C LEU A 202 26.11 -66.96 52.82
N SER A 203 25.44 -67.88 53.52
CA SER A 203 25.67 -68.15 54.95
C SER A 203 26.50 -69.41 55.23
N GLY A 204 26.78 -70.23 54.21
CA GLY A 204 27.65 -71.41 54.30
C GLY A 204 29.00 -71.19 53.61
N THR A 205 29.99 -70.73 54.37
CA THR A 205 31.45 -70.94 54.20
C THR A 205 32.00 -71.12 52.77
N GLY A 206 32.76 -70.12 52.30
CA GLY A 206 33.98 -70.34 51.51
C GLY A 206 33.94 -69.95 50.03
N VAL A 207 34.73 -68.90 49.70
CA VAL A 207 35.62 -68.73 48.52
C VAL A 207 35.20 -69.40 47.20
N PHE A 208 35.04 -68.63 46.11
CA PHE A 208 35.44 -68.93 44.70
C PHE A 208 34.77 -67.90 43.75
N GLY A 209 35.52 -66.93 43.22
CA GLY A 209 36.00 -66.89 41.81
C GLY A 209 34.99 -66.13 40.94
N ASP A 210 35.14 -64.83 40.63
CA ASP A 210 36.16 -64.19 39.78
C ASP A 210 36.48 -65.01 38.52
N ASP A 211 35.58 -64.96 37.53
CA ASP A 211 35.94 -65.10 36.12
C ASP A 211 34.76 -64.71 35.21
N ARG A 212 34.81 -63.52 34.60
CA ARG A 212 33.99 -63.21 33.43
C ARG A 212 34.62 -62.13 32.56
N ASP A 213 35.87 -62.34 32.19
CA ASP A 213 36.44 -61.75 30.98
C ASP A 213 36.49 -62.85 29.92
N ASN A 214 35.57 -62.83 28.96
CA ASN A 214 35.74 -63.61 27.73
C ASN A 214 35.31 -62.78 26.52
N ARG A 215 36.30 -62.05 26.00
CA ARG A 215 36.35 -61.48 24.66
C ARG A 215 36.43 -62.60 23.62
N VAL A 216 35.57 -62.55 22.61
CA VAL A 216 35.77 -63.15 21.27
C VAL A 216 35.10 -62.16 20.31
N VAL A 217 35.85 -61.25 19.68
CA VAL A 217 36.45 -61.34 18.33
C VAL A 217 35.44 -61.73 17.26
#